data_AF-A0A964KC18-F1
#
_entry.id   AF-A0A964KC18-F1
#
_cell.length_a   1.000
_cell.length_b   1.000
_cell.length_c   1.000
_cell.angle_alpha   90.00
_cell.angle_beta   90.00
_cell.angle_gamma   90.00
#
_symmetry.space_group_name_H-M   'P 1'
#
loop_
_entity.id
_entity.type
_entity.pdbx_description
1 polymer ?
#
loop_
_entity_poly.entity_id
_entity_poly.type
_entity_poly.pdbx_seq_one_letter_code
_entity_poly.pdbx_strand_id
1 'polypeptide(L)' 'MGREQYLSVQGPNGTATVYEVTDDSASASRAWEPAYEVEFSGSVTRYTSEGEAIMVAQQVTGAPDNY' A
#
# COMPACT_ATOMS: atom_id res chain seq x y z
N MET A 1 -15.79 1.24 -2.00
CA MET A 1 -14.44 1.28 -1.40
C MET A 1 -14.19 0.05 -0.52
N GLY A 2 -13.73 -1.04 -1.12
CA GLY A 2 -13.08 -2.12 -0.38
C GLY A 2 -11.59 -1.82 -0.28
N ARG A 3 -10.97 -2.17 0.85
CA ARG A 3 -9.51 -2.27 0.92
C ARG A 3 -9.15 -3.68 1.35
N GLU A 4 -8.30 -4.33 0.57
CA GLU A 4 -7.87 -5.69 0.80
C GLU A 4 -6.38 -5.66 1.14
N GLN A 5 -5.97 -6.41 2.16
CA GLN A 5 -4.55 -6.48 2.50
C GLN A 5 -3.81 -7.19 1.36
N TYR A 6 -2.91 -6.45 0.70
CA TYR A 6 -2.13 -6.95 -0.43
C TYR A 6 -0.82 -7.58 0.04
N LEU A 7 -0.06 -6.86 0.87
CA LEU A 7 1.27 -7.28 1.33
C LEU A 7 1.55 -6.78 2.75
N SER A 8 2.22 -7.57 3.56
CA SER A 8 2.82 -7.10 4.81
C SER A 8 4.33 -7.18 4.72
N VAL A 9 4.99 -6.04 4.87
CA VAL A 9 6.45 -5.91 4.89
C VAL A 9 6.90 -5.84 6.34
N GLN A 10 7.71 -6.79 6.78
CA GLN A 10 8.28 -6.82 8.12
C GLN A 10 9.76 -6.43 8.05
N GLY A 11 10.12 -5.38 8.78
CA GLY A 11 11.49 -4.92 8.90
C GLY A 11 11.90 -4.65 10.34
N PRO A 12 13.18 -4.32 10.58
CA PRO A 12 13.71 -4.04 11.90
C PRO A 12 13.02 -2.86 12.61
N ASN A 13 12.42 -1.92 11.87
CA ASN A 13 11.71 -0.77 12.45
C ASN A 13 10.22 -1.03 12.71
N GLY A 14 9.69 -2.20 12.31
CA GLY A 14 8.28 -2.55 12.48
C GLY A 14 7.68 -3.21 11.25
N THR A 15 6.35 -3.28 11.21
CA THR A 15 5.59 -3.85 10.09
C THR A 15 4.84 -2.75 9.37
N ALA A 16 4.98 -2.69 8.05
CA ALA A 16 4.13 -1.91 7.17
C ALA A 16 3.17 -2.83 6.43
N THR A 17 1.91 -2.45 6.31
CA THR A 17 0.90 -3.20 5.59
C THR A 17 0.46 -2.40 4.38
N VAL A 18 0.65 -2.98 3.21
CA VAL A 18 0.15 -2.49 1.94
C VAL A 18 -1.24 -3.07 1.72
N TYR A 19 -2.22 -2.21 1.54
CA TYR A 19 -3.58 -2.54 1.17
C TYR A 19 -3.79 -2.17 -0.29
N GLU A 20 -4.41 -3.04 -1.06
CA GLU A 20 -4.98 -2.71 -2.36
C GLU A 20 -6.38 -2.11 -2.12
N VAL A 21 -6.64 -0.94 -2.71
CA VAL A 21 -7.91 -0.25 -2.64
C VAL A 21 -8.64 -0.44 -3.93
N THR A 22 -9.67 -1.29 -3.88
CA THR A 22 -10.56 -1.56 -4.98
C THR A 22 -11.83 -0.74 -4.75
N ASP A 23 -11.98 0.37 -5.48
CA ASP A 23 -13.27 1.04 -5.52
C ASP A 23 -14.23 0.28 -6.45
N ASP A 24 -14.95 -0.67 -5.86
CA ASP A 24 -16.06 -1.39 -6.51
C ASP A 24 -17.24 -0.45 -6.89
N SER A 25 -17.20 0.83 -6.47
CA SER A 25 -18.23 1.81 -6.81
C SER A 25 -18.06 2.37 -8.23
N ALA A 26 -16.97 2.04 -8.94
CA ALA A 26 -16.70 2.46 -10.32
C ALA A 26 -17.48 1.63 -11.37
N SER A 27 -18.79 1.51 -11.18
CA SER A 27 -19.68 1.31 -12.32
C SER A 27 -19.66 2.59 -13.16
N ALA A 28 -18.87 2.59 -14.22
CA ALA A 28 -18.72 3.65 -15.20
C ALA A 28 -17.89 4.87 -14.75
N SER A 29 -16.80 5.05 -15.50
CA SER A 29 -16.16 6.33 -15.73
C SER A 29 -15.28 6.87 -14.60
N ARG A 30 -13.97 6.69 -14.78
CA ARG A 30 -12.91 7.63 -14.36
C ARG A 30 -12.36 7.43 -12.94
N ALA A 31 -11.75 6.26 -12.69
CA ALA A 31 -10.98 6.02 -11.47
C ALA A 31 -9.48 6.28 -11.73
N TRP A 32 -9.02 7.50 -11.44
CA TRP A 32 -7.61 7.77 -11.09
C TRP A 32 -7.51 7.95 -9.58
N GLU A 33 -8.17 7.04 -8.85
CA GLU A 33 -8.06 6.96 -7.41
C GLU A 33 -6.84 6.09 -7.06
N PRO A 34 -6.12 6.40 -5.97
CA PRO A 34 -4.98 5.61 -5.54
C PRO A 34 -5.40 4.18 -5.26
N ALA A 35 -4.75 3.24 -5.93
CA ALA A 35 -5.05 1.81 -5.86
C ALA A 35 -4.35 1.11 -4.69
N TYR A 36 -3.44 1.78 -3.99
CA TYR A 36 -2.69 1.17 -2.88
C TYR A 36 -2.58 2.12 -1.69
N GLU A 37 -2.63 1.58 -0.47
CA GLU A 37 -2.41 2.30 0.78
C GLU A 37 -1.34 1.58 1.60
N VAL A 38 -0.34 2.31 2.09
CA VAL A 38 0.67 1.77 2.99
C VAL A 38 0.39 2.29 4.40
N GLU A 39 0.12 1.38 5.32
CA GLU A 39 -0.04 1.67 6.75
C GLU A 39 1.23 1.27 7.50
N PHE A 40 1.84 2.22 8.20
CA PHE A 40 2.99 1.99 9.06
C PHE A 40 2.87 2.81 10.33
N SER A 41 2.91 2.15 11.49
CA SER A 41 2.88 2.81 12.80
C SER A 41 1.71 3.81 12.97
N GLY A 42 0.54 3.48 12.40
CA GLY A 42 -0.66 4.33 12.43
C GLY A 42 -0.71 5.46 11.39
N SER A 43 0.31 5.61 10.54
CA SER A 43 0.29 6.51 9.39
C SER A 43 -0.12 5.75 8.13
N VAL A 44 -1.08 6.27 7.37
CA VAL A 44 -1.54 5.70 6.11
C VAL A 44 -1.17 6.63 4.96
N THR A 45 -0.45 6.12 3.97
CA THR A 45 -0.05 6.87 2.76
C THR A 45 -0.59 6.19 1.51
N ARG A 46 -1.20 6.97 0.62
CA ARG A 46 -1.85 6.46 -0.59
C ARG A 46 -0.94 6.56 -1.82
N TYR A 47 -0.95 5.52 -2.64
CA TYR A 47 -0.16 5.39 -3.87
C TYR A 47 -1.03 4.91 -5.02
N THR A 48 -0.74 5.37 -6.22
CA THR A 48 -1.37 4.92 -7.46
C THR A 48 -0.67 3.71 -8.07
N SER A 49 0.56 3.41 -7.61
CA SER A 49 1.41 2.36 -8.15
C SER A 49 1.75 1.34 -7.07
N GLU A 50 1.61 0.05 -7.40
CA GLU A 50 1.96 -1.06 -6.50
C GLU A 50 3.43 -1.00 -6.08
N GLY A 51 4.33 -0.86 -7.07
CA GLY A 51 5.77 -0.83 -6.82
C GLY A 51 6.18 0.33 -5.91
N GLU A 52 5.56 1.51 -6.03
CA GLU A 52 5.85 2.64 -5.13
C GLU A 52 5.37 2.35 -3.70
N ALA A 53 4.19 1.75 -3.55
CA ALA A 53 3.68 1.34 -2.24
C ALA A 53 4.60 0.31 -1.57
N ILE A 54 5.07 -0.69 -2.31
CA ILE A 54 5.98 -1.73 -1.81
C ILE A 54 7.35 -1.13 -1.46
N MET A 55 7.93 -0.30 -2.33
CA MET A 55 9.20 0.37 -2.07
C MET A 55 9.13 1.22 -0.80
N VAL A 56 8.07 2.01 -0.62
CA VAL A 56 7.90 2.82 0.59
C VAL A 56 7.69 1.93 1.81
N ALA A 57 6.88 0.87 1.73
CA ALA A 57 6.69 -0.07 2.84
C ALA A 57 8.02 -0.70 3.29
N GLN A 58 8.90 -1.07 2.37
CA GLN A 58 10.26 -1.55 2.67
C GLN A 58 11.13 -0.45 3.27
N GLN A 59 11.08 0.77 2.71
CA GLN A 59 11.85 1.91 3.20
C GLN A 59 11.50 2.30 4.64
N VAL A 60 10.21 2.39 4.99
CA VAL A 60 9.77 2.79 6.34
C VAL A 60 9.99 1.70 7.38
N THR A 61 9.93 0.43 6.99
CA THR A 61 10.21 -0.71 7.86
C THR A 61 11.70 -1.01 7.98
N GLY A 62 12.51 -0.56 7.02
CA GLY A 62 13.91 -0.94 6.85
C GLY A 62 14.08 -2.40 6.42
N ALA A 63 13.04 -3.01 5.84
CA ALA A 63 13.13 -4.35 5.29
C ALA A 63 14.13 -4.35 4.10
N PRO A 64 14.94 -5.42 3.93
CA PRO A 64 15.83 -5.52 2.78
C PRO A 64 15.00 -5.53 1.50
N ASP A 65 15.42 -4.72 0.52
CA ASP A 65 14.82 -4.68 -0.81
C ASP A 65 15.08 -6.03 -1.50
N ASN A 66 14.11 -6.95 -1.40
CA ASN A 66 14.16 -8.24 -2.09
C ASN A 66 13.49 -8.05 -3.44
N TYR A 67 14.18 -7.40 -4.37
CA TYR A 67 13.80 -7.33 -5.78
C TYR A 67 14.63 -8.31 -6.63
#